data_AF-A0A534PRY8-F1
#
_entry.id   AF-A0A534PRY8-F1
#
_cell.length_a   1.000
_cell.length_b   1.000
_cell.length_c   1.000
_cell.angle_alpha   90.00
_cell.angle_beta   90.00
_cell.angle_gamma   90.00
#
_symmetry.space_group_name_H-M   'P 1'
#
loop_
_entity.id
_entity.type
_entity.pdbx_description
1 polymer ?
#
loop_
_entity_poly.entity_id
_entity_poly.type
_entity_poly.pdbx_seq_one_letter_code
_entity_poly.pdbx_strand_id
1 'polypeptide(L)'
;MKNGIANGVDRGRPGFTPWFWSGRLPAKIEAAIVVCVFAAVIAIMIFLFEMPGPLVVHLQDDVKEPIKGARVSCTSPDGATSYAGTTDAYGEAKWPGLAKGAWKCEVTPPDRFHAAPLIGYATVVARHPAMWTTSVERPARILVQVIRPAGAPRAKVAVRAVCGASETWEARAGLLDGRAMLVVPHGVPCRAGLVVAELPRDGPSTQTMLDCSAQPCTPPLTGGVGQEMSATLKPTLEQWAAVRPPPEPEAPAN
;
A
#
# COMPACT_ATOMS: atom_id res chain seq x y z
N MET A 1 75.18 23.75 -50.05
CA MET A 1 75.28 24.24 -48.66
C MET A 1 73.93 24.81 -48.23
N LYS A 2 73.49 24.37 -47.04
CA LYS A 2 72.45 24.93 -46.17
C LYS A 2 70.97 24.92 -46.65
N ASN A 3 70.32 23.89 -46.12
CA ASN A 3 68.89 23.69 -45.89
C ASN A 3 68.20 24.90 -45.24
N GLY A 4 66.97 25.16 -45.66
CA GLY A 4 65.98 25.93 -44.91
C GLY A 4 64.60 25.36 -45.23
N ILE A 5 64.12 24.44 -44.40
CA ILE A 5 62.77 23.87 -44.46
C ILE A 5 61.79 25.01 -44.12
N ALA A 6 61.11 25.54 -45.13
CA ALA A 6 59.99 26.44 -44.93
C ALA A 6 58.71 25.62 -45.02
N ASN A 7 58.04 25.50 -43.88
CA ASN A 7 56.79 24.81 -43.63
C ASN A 7 55.83 24.87 -44.82
N GLY A 8 55.44 23.69 -45.32
CA GLY A 8 54.37 23.53 -46.28
C GLY A 8 53.05 24.02 -45.69
N VAL A 9 52.73 25.28 -45.97
CA VAL A 9 51.37 25.80 -45.87
C VAL A 9 51.05 26.32 -47.26
N ASP A 10 50.39 25.46 -48.00
CA ASP A 10 49.79 25.72 -49.31
C ASP A 10 48.86 26.95 -49.18
N ARG A 11 49.32 28.12 -49.62
CA ARG A 11 48.57 29.40 -49.55
C ARG A 11 47.37 29.45 -50.51
N GLY A 12 47.07 28.34 -51.19
CA GLY A 12 46.00 28.22 -52.18
C GLY A 12 44.69 27.65 -51.65
N ARG A 13 44.56 27.30 -50.36
CA ARG A 13 43.27 26.87 -49.79
C ARG A 13 42.62 28.01 -49.03
N PRO A 14 41.43 28.49 -49.43
CA PRO A 14 40.68 29.42 -48.61
C PRO A 14 40.43 28.73 -47.26
N GLY A 15 40.94 29.36 -46.19
CA GLY A 15 40.69 28.92 -44.83
C GLY A 15 39.19 28.78 -44.60
N PHE A 16 38.82 27.71 -43.91
CA PHE A 16 37.46 27.51 -43.44
C PHE A 16 37.06 28.70 -42.56
N THR A 17 36.40 29.67 -43.17
CA THR A 17 35.60 30.66 -42.47
C THR A 17 34.27 29.98 -42.20
N PRO A 18 33.85 29.79 -40.94
CA PRO A 18 32.50 29.29 -40.71
C PRO A 18 31.54 30.29 -41.35
N TRP A 19 30.85 29.82 -42.38
CA TRP A 19 29.93 30.60 -43.20
C TRP A 19 28.64 30.81 -42.41
N PHE A 20 28.65 31.78 -41.49
CA PHE A 20 27.42 32.31 -40.93
C PHE A 20 26.75 33.18 -41.99
N TRP A 21 25.59 32.73 -42.48
CA TRP A 21 24.67 33.55 -43.27
C TRP A 21 24.19 34.76 -42.44
N SER A 22 24.97 35.84 -42.43
CA SER A 22 24.53 37.16 -41.95
C SER A 22 23.95 37.93 -43.13
N GLY A 23 22.77 37.52 -43.59
CA GLY A 23 22.09 38.14 -44.72
C GLY A 23 20.73 38.72 -44.36
N ARG A 24 20.68 40.02 -44.04
CA ARG A 24 19.50 40.93 -43.93
C ARG A 24 18.95 41.31 -42.54
N LEU A 25 19.68 41.15 -41.44
CA LEU A 25 19.29 41.81 -40.18
C LEU A 25 20.38 42.80 -39.73
N PRO A 26 20.05 44.07 -39.43
CA PRO A 26 21.00 44.98 -38.81
C PRO A 26 21.48 44.37 -37.48
N ALA A 27 22.76 44.50 -37.16
CA ALA A 27 23.38 43.92 -35.95
C ALA A 27 22.61 44.18 -34.64
N LYS A 28 21.84 45.29 -34.59
CA LYS A 28 20.94 45.61 -33.47
C LYS A 28 19.78 44.61 -33.30
N ILE A 29 19.25 44.06 -34.40
CA ILE A 29 18.18 43.05 -34.37
C ILE A 29 18.74 41.68 -33.99
N GLU A 30 19.92 41.32 -34.49
CA GLU A 30 20.59 40.07 -34.09
C GLU A 30 20.90 40.08 -32.59
N ALA A 31 21.43 41.18 -32.06
CA ALA A 31 21.64 41.35 -30.63
C ALA A 31 20.32 41.28 -29.83
N ALA A 32 19.23 41.89 -30.33
CA ALA A 32 17.92 41.82 -29.68
C ALA A 32 17.37 40.39 -29.63
N ILE A 33 17.49 39.62 -30.72
CA ILE A 33 17.07 38.22 -30.78
C ILE A 33 17.87 37.39 -29.76
N VAL A 34 19.18 37.57 -29.70
CA VAL A 34 20.04 36.87 -28.73
C VAL A 34 19.61 37.18 -27.30
N VAL A 35 19.40 38.44 -26.95
CA VAL A 35 18.92 38.84 -25.62
C VAL A 35 17.56 38.23 -25.30
N CYS A 36 16.61 38.24 -26.24
CA CYS A 36 15.30 37.62 -26.05
C CYS A 36 15.40 36.11 -25.84
N VAL A 37 16.26 35.41 -26.58
CA VAL A 37 16.50 33.97 -26.40
C VAL A 37 17.11 33.69 -25.04
N PHE A 38 18.12 34.46 -24.61
CA PHE A 38 18.70 34.31 -23.27
C PHE A 38 17.68 34.60 -22.17
N ALA A 39 16.86 35.65 -22.30
CA ALA A 39 15.79 35.95 -21.37
C ALA A 39 14.76 34.82 -21.30
N ALA A 40 14.37 34.25 -22.45
CA ALA A 40 13.47 33.10 -22.51
C ALA A 40 14.07 31.86 -21.84
N VAL A 41 15.35 31.55 -22.10
CA VAL A 41 16.06 30.43 -21.45
C VAL A 41 16.15 30.65 -19.94
N ILE A 42 16.48 31.86 -19.48
CA ILE A 42 16.51 32.19 -18.04
C ILE A 42 15.13 32.04 -17.41
N ALA A 43 14.07 32.52 -18.07
CA ALA A 43 12.69 32.39 -17.59
C ALA A 43 12.25 30.93 -17.51
N ILE A 44 12.55 30.11 -18.54
CA ILE A 44 12.30 28.67 -18.53
C ILE A 44 13.07 28.00 -17.39
N MET A 45 14.35 28.36 -17.21
CA MET A 45 15.14 27.84 -16.12
C MET A 45 14.49 28.19 -14.78
N ILE A 46 14.24 29.46 -14.47
CA ILE A 46 13.59 29.90 -13.22
C ILE A 46 12.30 29.11 -12.97
N PHE A 47 11.44 28.99 -13.99
CA PHE A 47 10.21 28.21 -13.91
C PHE A 47 10.47 26.74 -13.55
N LEU A 48 11.45 26.09 -14.20
CA LEU A 48 11.85 24.70 -13.89
C LEU A 48 12.44 24.56 -12.48
N PHE A 49 13.17 25.58 -11.98
CA PHE A 49 13.69 25.63 -10.62
C PHE A 49 12.58 25.87 -9.58
N GLU A 50 11.43 26.40 -9.98
CA GLU A 50 10.30 26.64 -9.09
C GLU A 50 9.35 25.44 -8.99
N MET A 51 9.38 24.51 -9.95
CA MET A 51 8.54 23.31 -9.92
C MET A 51 8.76 22.51 -8.63
N PRO A 52 7.69 22.31 -7.84
CA PRO A 52 7.81 21.56 -6.61
C PRO A 52 8.08 20.08 -6.89
N GLY A 53 8.88 19.46 -6.01
CA GLY A 53 9.11 18.02 -6.06
C GLY A 53 7.86 17.22 -5.71
N PRO A 54 7.80 15.94 -6.11
CA PRO A 54 6.70 15.05 -5.72
C PRO A 54 6.77 14.73 -4.23
N LEU A 55 5.61 14.57 -3.59
CA LEU A 55 5.49 13.99 -2.27
C LEU A 55 5.18 12.49 -2.40
N VAL A 56 5.97 11.68 -1.72
CA VAL A 56 5.84 10.22 -1.67
C VAL A 56 5.67 9.80 -0.23
N VAL A 57 4.56 9.13 0.06
CA VAL A 57 4.34 8.45 1.34
C VAL A 57 4.51 6.97 1.11
N HIS A 58 5.43 6.35 1.85
CA HIS A 58 5.74 4.93 1.76
C HIS A 58 5.34 4.22 3.06
N LEU A 59 4.48 3.21 2.94
CA LEU A 59 4.03 2.37 4.04
C LEU A 59 4.53 0.94 3.85
N GLN A 60 5.25 0.47 4.86
CA GLN A 60 5.80 -0.89 4.90
C GLN A 60 5.46 -1.58 6.22
N ASP A 61 5.76 -2.87 6.33
CA ASP A 61 5.61 -3.62 7.57
C ASP A 61 6.93 -3.71 8.38
N ASP A 62 6.93 -4.47 9.49
CA ASP A 62 8.12 -4.69 10.35
C ASP A 62 9.27 -5.40 9.62
N VAL A 63 9.00 -6.11 8.53
CA VAL A 63 10.01 -6.80 7.69
C VAL A 63 10.33 -6.01 6.41
N LYS A 64 9.80 -4.78 6.30
CA LYS A 64 9.95 -3.89 5.14
C LYS A 64 9.24 -4.38 3.88
N GLU A 65 8.20 -5.20 4.02
CA GLU A 65 7.31 -5.52 2.90
C GLU A 65 6.33 -4.36 2.67
N PRO A 66 6.04 -4.02 1.39
CA PRO A 66 5.15 -2.92 1.07
C PRO A 66 3.68 -3.24 1.40
N ILE A 67 2.97 -2.29 2.00
CA ILE A 67 1.55 -2.44 2.36
C ILE A 67 0.65 -1.73 1.36
N LYS A 68 -0.07 -2.51 0.54
CA LYS A 68 -1.10 -2.02 -0.41
C LYS A 68 -2.43 -1.70 0.28
N GLY A 69 -3.10 -0.66 -0.22
CA GLY A 69 -4.50 -0.34 0.11
C GLY A 69 -4.71 0.46 1.40
N ALA A 70 -3.66 1.02 1.97
CA ALA A 70 -3.78 1.96 3.08
C ALA A 70 -4.34 3.28 2.58
N ARG A 71 -5.20 3.94 3.37
CA ARG A 71 -5.73 5.27 3.04
C ARG A 71 -4.74 6.32 3.51
N VAL A 72 -4.40 7.28 2.66
CA VAL A 72 -3.48 8.36 2.97
C VAL A 72 -4.15 9.70 2.73
N SER A 73 -3.99 10.63 3.65
CA SER A 73 -4.46 12.01 3.56
C SER A 73 -3.33 12.97 3.95
N CYS A 74 -2.94 13.87 3.07
CA CYS A 74 -1.91 14.88 3.34
C CYS A 74 -2.50 16.29 3.26
N THR A 75 -2.34 17.05 4.34
CA THR A 75 -2.78 18.43 4.48
C THR A 75 -1.62 19.39 4.27
N SER A 76 -1.88 20.48 3.54
CA SER A 76 -0.89 21.49 3.21
C SER A 76 -0.39 22.28 4.42
N PRO A 77 0.76 22.97 4.31
CA PRO A 77 1.35 23.73 5.41
C PRO A 77 0.45 24.88 5.92
N ASP A 78 -0.37 25.44 5.03
CA ASP A 78 -1.35 26.49 5.32
C ASP A 78 -2.70 25.93 5.80
N GLY A 79 -2.87 24.60 5.83
CA GLY A 79 -4.11 23.93 6.21
C GLY A 79 -5.25 24.04 5.19
N ALA A 80 -5.04 24.71 4.05
CA ALA A 80 -6.11 25.06 3.11
C ALA A 80 -6.45 23.94 2.12
N THR A 81 -5.48 23.07 1.80
CA THR A 81 -5.64 22.00 0.81
C THR A 81 -5.33 20.64 1.42
N SER A 82 -6.12 19.63 1.06
CA SER A 82 -5.87 18.25 1.42
C SER A 82 -5.90 17.36 0.18
N TYR A 83 -4.97 16.41 0.14
CA TYR A 83 -4.86 15.41 -0.90
C TYR A 83 -5.05 14.03 -0.29
N ALA A 84 -5.96 13.25 -0.86
CA ALA A 84 -6.20 11.88 -0.45
C ALA A 84 -5.70 10.89 -1.53
N GLY A 85 -5.34 9.70 -1.10
CA GLY A 85 -4.88 8.62 -1.97
C GLY A 85 -4.90 7.27 -1.27
N THR A 86 -4.52 6.24 -2.01
CA THR A 86 -4.32 4.90 -1.43
C THR A 86 -2.96 4.37 -1.83
N THR A 87 -2.34 3.57 -0.96
CA THR A 87 -1.04 2.98 -1.27
C THR A 87 -1.17 1.90 -2.35
N ASP A 88 -0.27 1.93 -3.32
CA ASP A 88 -0.22 1.00 -4.43
C ASP A 88 0.43 -0.35 -4.05
N ALA A 89 0.74 -1.19 -5.05
CA ALA A 89 1.39 -2.48 -4.84
C ALA A 89 2.82 -2.37 -4.25
N TYR A 90 3.45 -1.21 -4.38
CA TYR A 90 4.75 -0.89 -3.80
C TYR A 90 4.62 -0.21 -2.44
N GLY A 91 3.40 -0.09 -1.89
CA GLY A 91 3.17 0.57 -0.61
C GLY A 91 3.28 2.09 -0.69
N GLU A 92 3.19 2.66 -1.90
CA GLU A 92 3.44 4.08 -2.13
C GLU A 92 2.15 4.84 -2.47
N ALA A 93 2.01 6.05 -1.94
CA ALA A 93 1.06 7.05 -2.39
C ALA A 93 1.85 8.29 -2.85
N LYS A 94 1.58 8.77 -4.07
CA LYS A 94 2.39 9.79 -4.75
C LYS A 94 1.54 10.94 -5.24
N TRP A 95 1.98 12.16 -4.97
CA TRP A 95 1.37 13.39 -5.49
C TRP A 95 2.42 14.26 -6.17
N PRO A 96 2.32 14.49 -7.49
CA PRO A 96 3.16 15.44 -8.17
C PRO A 96 2.69 16.88 -7.89
N GLY A 97 3.62 17.84 -7.92
CA GLY A 97 3.23 19.25 -8.05
C GLY A 97 2.70 19.93 -6.77
N LEU A 98 3.05 19.46 -5.57
CA LEU A 98 2.53 20.01 -4.32
C LEU A 98 3.19 21.34 -3.91
N ALA A 99 2.47 22.23 -3.23
CA ALA A 99 3.07 23.46 -2.71
C ALA A 99 4.31 23.19 -1.83
N LYS A 100 5.31 24.07 -1.90
CA LYS A 100 6.52 23.98 -1.07
C LYS A 100 6.16 24.18 0.41
N GLY A 101 6.84 23.46 1.29
CA GLY A 101 6.66 23.57 2.75
C GLY A 101 6.41 22.24 3.45
N ALA A 102 6.11 22.30 4.74
CA ALA A 102 5.88 21.13 5.59
C ALA A 102 4.44 20.62 5.49
N TRP A 103 4.27 19.46 4.88
CA TRP A 103 3.00 18.75 4.77
C TRP A 103 2.78 17.84 5.97
N LYS A 104 1.54 17.80 6.48
CA LYS A 104 1.12 16.84 7.51
C LYS A 104 0.38 15.70 6.82
N CYS A 105 0.88 14.48 6.93
CA CYS A 105 0.26 13.31 6.34
C CYS A 105 -0.25 12.36 7.42
N GLU A 106 -1.43 11.82 7.20
CA GLU A 106 -2.07 10.79 8.00
C GLU A 106 -2.26 9.54 7.13
N VAL A 107 -1.80 8.40 7.62
CA VAL A 107 -1.91 7.09 6.98
C VAL A 107 -2.76 6.20 7.86
N THR A 108 -3.92 5.76 7.36
CA THR A 108 -4.74 4.73 7.99
C THR A 108 -4.40 3.38 7.35
N PRO A 109 -3.75 2.46 8.07
CA PRO A 109 -3.47 1.12 7.57
C PRO A 109 -4.76 0.37 7.22
N PRO A 110 -4.71 -0.66 6.35
CA PRO A 110 -5.87 -1.49 6.08
C PRO A 110 -6.32 -2.22 7.36
N ASP A 111 -7.63 -2.42 7.52
CA ASP A 111 -8.24 -2.96 8.76
C ASP A 111 -7.58 -4.27 9.26
N ARG A 112 -7.10 -5.12 8.33
CA ARG A 112 -6.38 -6.37 8.65
C ARG A 112 -5.12 -6.21 9.50
N PHE A 113 -4.54 -5.00 9.58
CA PHE A 113 -3.36 -4.73 10.40
C PHE A 113 -3.71 -4.34 11.84
N HIS A 114 -4.98 -4.01 12.13
CA HIS A 114 -5.44 -3.60 13.46
C HIS A 114 -4.63 -2.46 14.11
N ALA A 115 -4.07 -1.58 13.28
CA ALA A 115 -3.23 -0.49 13.71
C ALA A 115 -3.97 0.85 13.64
N ALA A 116 -3.65 1.75 14.58
CA ALA A 116 -4.17 3.12 14.57
C ALA A 116 -3.58 3.93 13.39
N PRO A 117 -4.25 5.02 12.99
CA PRO A 117 -3.69 5.95 12.01
C PRO A 117 -2.33 6.50 12.46
N LEU A 118 -1.39 6.56 11.52
CA LEU A 118 -0.04 7.08 11.71
C LEU A 118 0.01 8.51 11.17
N ILE A 119 0.60 9.42 11.92
CA ILE A 119 0.77 10.82 11.52
C ILE A 119 2.25 11.11 11.35
N GLY A 120 2.60 11.81 10.27
CA GLY A 120 3.95 12.28 10.04
C GLY A 120 3.98 13.53 9.19
N TYR A 121 5.22 13.97 8.92
CA TYR A 121 5.46 15.22 8.23
C TYR A 121 6.50 15.03 7.13
N ALA A 122 6.29 15.72 6.02
CA ALA A 122 7.21 15.72 4.88
C ALA A 122 7.37 17.13 4.34
N THR A 123 8.61 17.57 4.15
CA THR A 123 8.88 18.92 3.63
C THR A 123 9.12 18.87 2.13
N VAL A 124 8.20 19.42 1.35
CA VAL A 124 8.32 19.55 -0.10
C VAL A 124 9.24 20.72 -0.43
N VAL A 125 10.36 20.40 -1.08
CA VAL A 125 11.32 21.38 -1.61
C VAL A 125 11.36 21.31 -3.13
N ALA A 126 11.90 22.35 -3.77
CA ALA A 126 11.99 22.38 -5.23
C ALA A 126 12.89 21.25 -5.75
N ARG A 127 12.45 20.57 -6.81
CA ARG A 127 13.20 19.54 -7.56
C ARG A 127 13.65 18.28 -6.81
N HIS A 128 13.42 18.18 -5.50
CA HIS A 128 13.71 16.95 -4.75
C HIS A 128 12.42 16.27 -4.29
N PRO A 129 12.32 14.93 -4.41
CA PRO A 129 11.19 14.21 -3.88
C PRO A 129 11.18 14.35 -2.35
N ALA A 130 10.05 14.77 -1.79
CA ALA A 130 9.80 14.67 -0.37
C ALA A 130 9.30 13.27 -0.09
N MET A 131 10.00 12.54 0.78
CA MET A 131 9.62 11.17 1.14
C MET A 131 9.35 11.09 2.62
N TRP A 132 8.21 10.52 2.98
CA TRP A 132 7.93 10.08 4.33
C TRP A 132 7.69 8.57 4.33
N THR A 133 8.55 7.85 5.04
CA THR A 133 8.44 6.40 5.21
C THR A 133 7.97 6.10 6.62
N THR A 134 6.98 5.23 6.74
CA THR A 134 6.48 4.74 8.02
C THR A 134 6.22 3.23 7.95
N SER A 135 6.18 2.59 9.11
CA SER A 135 6.00 1.16 9.22
C SER A 135 4.92 0.79 10.23
N VAL A 136 4.22 -0.31 9.96
CA VAL A 136 3.21 -0.89 10.84
C VAL A 136 3.63 -2.31 11.23
N GLU A 137 3.44 -2.66 12.49
CA GLU A 137 3.69 -4.03 12.96
C GLU A 137 2.69 -5.01 12.34
N ARG A 138 3.17 -6.16 11.85
CA ARG A 138 2.28 -7.19 11.30
C ARG A 138 1.33 -7.75 12.36
N PRO A 139 0.08 -8.04 11.98
CA PRO A 139 -0.85 -8.77 12.83
C PRO A 139 -0.35 -10.19 13.11
N ALA A 140 -0.83 -10.80 14.18
CA ALA A 140 -0.66 -12.22 14.42
C ALA A 140 -1.63 -13.04 13.56
N ARG A 141 -1.37 -14.34 13.42
CA ARG A 141 -2.22 -15.26 12.67
C ARG A 141 -2.57 -16.49 13.52
N ILE A 142 -3.80 -16.99 13.38
CA ILE A 142 -4.26 -18.22 14.02
C ILE A 142 -4.66 -19.24 12.95
N LEU A 143 -3.88 -20.30 12.82
CA LEU A 143 -4.21 -21.49 12.05
C LEU A 143 -5.10 -22.40 12.88
N VAL A 144 -6.40 -22.37 12.62
CA VAL A 144 -7.40 -23.20 13.28
C VAL A 144 -7.67 -24.46 12.48
N GLN A 145 -7.32 -25.62 13.03
CA GLN A 145 -7.70 -26.91 12.49
C GLN A 145 -9.00 -27.40 13.15
N VAL A 146 -10.01 -27.71 12.35
CA VAL A 146 -11.27 -28.28 12.82
C VAL A 146 -11.30 -29.77 12.51
N ILE A 147 -11.36 -30.59 13.54
CA ILE A 147 -11.46 -32.04 13.42
C ILE A 147 -12.93 -32.44 13.43
N ARG A 148 -13.39 -32.97 12.29
CA ARG A 148 -14.74 -33.52 12.17
C ARG A 148 -14.94 -34.68 13.16
N PRO A 149 -16.05 -34.71 13.92
CA PRO A 149 -16.37 -35.85 14.78
C PRO A 149 -16.60 -37.13 13.96
N ALA A 150 -16.25 -38.29 14.52
CA ALA A 150 -16.51 -39.57 13.88
C ALA A 150 -18.02 -39.77 13.66
N GLY A 151 -18.42 -40.22 12.47
CA GLY A 151 -19.84 -40.40 12.10
C GLY A 151 -20.56 -39.12 11.68
N ALA A 152 -19.94 -37.94 11.80
CA ALA A 152 -20.56 -36.69 11.36
C ALA A 152 -20.53 -36.53 9.82
N PRO A 153 -21.61 -35.98 9.21
CA PRO A 153 -21.60 -35.65 7.79
C PRO A 153 -20.57 -34.54 7.50
N ARG A 154 -20.02 -34.53 6.29
CA ARG A 154 -19.16 -33.42 5.84
C ARG A 154 -19.98 -32.12 5.82
N ALA A 155 -19.34 -31.03 6.25
CA ALA A 155 -19.95 -29.72 6.34
C ALA A 155 -18.90 -28.63 6.11
N LYS A 156 -19.31 -27.51 5.50
CA LYS A 156 -18.54 -26.27 5.48
C LYS A 156 -18.86 -25.48 6.73
N VAL A 157 -18.08 -25.69 7.79
CA VAL A 157 -18.24 -24.95 9.05
C VAL A 157 -17.46 -23.65 9.00
N ALA A 158 -17.94 -22.62 9.69
CA ALA A 158 -17.27 -21.33 9.79
C ALA A 158 -16.50 -21.22 11.13
N VAL A 159 -15.39 -20.47 11.11
CA VAL A 159 -14.56 -20.18 12.28
C VAL A 159 -14.47 -18.67 12.45
N ARG A 160 -14.55 -18.19 13.69
CA ARG A 160 -14.40 -16.77 14.05
C ARG A 160 -13.38 -16.62 15.18
N ALA A 161 -12.62 -15.52 15.16
CA ALA A 161 -11.87 -15.05 16.33
C ALA A 161 -12.55 -13.82 16.95
N VAL A 162 -12.55 -13.74 18.27
CA VAL A 162 -12.92 -12.55 19.04
C VAL A 162 -11.71 -12.16 19.88
N CYS A 163 -11.27 -10.91 19.75
CA CYS A 163 -10.05 -10.38 20.34
C CYS A 163 -10.34 -9.13 21.14
N GLY A 164 -9.87 -9.07 22.39
CA GLY A 164 -10.15 -7.92 23.26
C GLY A 164 -11.65 -7.59 23.32
N ALA A 165 -11.99 -6.30 23.23
CA ALA A 165 -13.37 -5.82 23.20
C ALA A 165 -13.90 -5.52 21.77
N SER A 166 -13.07 -5.66 20.72
CA SER A 166 -13.43 -5.28 19.35
C SER A 166 -13.65 -6.50 18.46
N GLU A 167 -14.89 -6.63 17.98
CA GLU A 167 -15.42 -7.80 17.28
C GLU A 167 -15.40 -7.65 15.75
N THR A 168 -14.23 -7.49 15.13
CA THR A 168 -14.22 -7.30 13.67
C THR A 168 -13.26 -8.22 12.94
N TRP A 169 -13.91 -9.22 12.32
CA TRP A 169 -13.66 -9.70 10.95
C TRP A 169 -13.09 -11.12 10.78
N GLU A 170 -13.52 -11.71 9.67
CA GLU A 170 -13.58 -13.13 9.34
C GLU A 170 -12.30 -13.62 8.67
N ALA A 171 -11.82 -14.80 9.05
CA ALA A 171 -11.18 -15.63 8.05
C ALA A 171 -11.93 -16.94 7.91
N ARG A 172 -12.65 -17.02 6.79
CA ARG A 172 -13.30 -18.23 6.37
C ARG A 172 -12.23 -19.15 5.81
N ALA A 173 -12.21 -20.38 6.26
CA ALA A 173 -11.91 -21.42 5.30
C ALA A 173 -13.23 -22.04 4.88
N GLY A 174 -13.54 -21.93 3.60
CA GLY A 174 -14.17 -23.07 2.96
C GLY A 174 -13.28 -24.27 3.24
N LEU A 175 -13.84 -25.36 3.75
CA LEU A 175 -13.10 -26.58 4.04
C LEU A 175 -12.44 -27.09 2.75
N LEU A 176 -11.20 -26.69 2.51
CA LEU A 176 -10.17 -27.58 1.99
C LEU A 176 -9.59 -28.23 3.25
N ASP A 177 -10.13 -29.40 3.61
CA ASP A 177 -9.52 -30.31 4.60
C ASP A 177 -9.50 -29.88 6.08
N GLY A 178 -10.34 -28.94 6.51
CA GLY A 178 -10.54 -28.65 7.94
C GLY A 178 -9.54 -27.67 8.56
N ARG A 179 -9.03 -26.69 7.81
CA ARG A 179 -8.12 -25.66 8.33
C ARG A 179 -8.56 -24.25 7.93
N ALA A 180 -8.52 -23.30 8.86
CA ALA A 180 -8.78 -21.87 8.65
C ALA A 180 -7.61 -21.01 9.16
N MET A 181 -7.32 -19.89 8.49
CA MET A 181 -6.26 -18.95 8.90
C MET A 181 -6.86 -17.60 9.26
N LEU A 182 -7.00 -17.31 10.55
CA LEU A 182 -7.51 -16.03 11.07
C LEU A 182 -6.37 -15.01 11.20
N VAL A 183 -6.62 -13.75 10.83
CA VAL A 183 -5.71 -12.63 11.10
C VAL A 183 -6.23 -11.89 12.33
N VAL A 184 -5.37 -11.65 13.32
CA VAL A 184 -5.77 -11.09 14.62
C VAL A 184 -4.78 -10.02 15.10
N PRO A 185 -5.21 -9.05 15.94
CA PRO A 185 -4.30 -8.10 16.55
C PRO A 185 -3.22 -8.82 17.36
N HIS A 186 -1.97 -8.37 17.23
CA HIS A 186 -0.88 -8.86 18.07
C HIS A 186 -0.98 -8.27 19.49
N GLY A 187 -0.46 -8.98 20.50
CA GLY A 187 -0.46 -8.54 21.90
C GLY A 187 -1.82 -8.53 22.59
N VAL A 188 -2.91 -8.85 21.89
CA VAL A 188 -4.28 -8.88 22.43
C VAL A 188 -4.72 -10.35 22.59
N PRO A 189 -5.31 -10.73 23.74
CA PRO A 189 -5.84 -12.07 23.91
C PRO A 189 -7.06 -12.29 23.00
N CYS A 190 -7.02 -13.37 22.23
CA CYS A 190 -8.06 -13.78 21.30
C CYS A 190 -8.60 -15.16 21.64
N ARG A 191 -9.86 -15.42 21.35
CA ARG A 191 -10.44 -16.77 21.33
C ARG A 191 -10.96 -17.07 19.95
N ALA A 192 -10.73 -18.28 19.45
CA ALA A 192 -11.31 -18.75 18.21
C ALA A 192 -12.37 -19.82 18.50
N GLY A 193 -13.45 -19.85 17.73
CA GLY A 193 -14.51 -20.84 17.87
C GLY A 193 -15.28 -21.06 16.58
N LEU A 194 -16.09 -22.12 16.57
CA LEU A 194 -17.02 -22.39 15.47
C LEU A 194 -18.21 -21.43 15.57
N VAL A 195 -18.76 -21.02 14.43
CA VAL A 195 -20.01 -20.23 14.36
C VAL A 195 -20.96 -20.82 13.32
N VAL A 196 -22.25 -20.54 13.44
CA VAL A 196 -23.27 -21.04 12.51
C VAL A 196 -23.13 -20.30 11.17
N ALA A 197 -22.98 -21.06 10.08
CA ALA A 197 -23.05 -20.50 8.74
C ALA A 197 -24.51 -20.31 8.32
N GLU A 198 -24.97 -19.06 8.20
CA GLU A 198 -26.37 -18.74 7.91
C GLU A 198 -26.76 -18.86 6.43
N LEU A 199 -25.79 -18.84 5.52
CA LEU A 199 -26.05 -18.92 4.07
C LEU A 199 -25.40 -20.18 3.46
N PRO A 200 -26.12 -20.92 2.58
CA PRO A 200 -25.56 -22.07 1.85
C PRO A 200 -24.38 -21.70 0.93
N ARG A 201 -24.36 -20.44 0.49
CA ARG A 201 -23.30 -19.86 -0.35
C ARG A 201 -22.47 -18.92 0.50
N ASP A 202 -21.21 -19.28 0.72
CA ASP A 202 -20.05 -18.46 1.10
C ASP A 202 -20.40 -17.07 1.66
N GLY A 203 -21.29 -16.98 2.63
CA GLY A 203 -21.91 -15.75 3.11
C GLY A 203 -21.49 -15.50 4.55
N PRO A 204 -21.43 -14.24 4.99
CA PRO A 204 -20.99 -13.93 6.35
C PRO A 204 -21.98 -14.52 7.36
N SER A 205 -21.44 -15.11 8.42
CA SER A 205 -22.26 -15.44 9.59
C SER A 205 -22.66 -14.13 10.25
N THR A 206 -23.95 -13.88 10.46
CA THR A 206 -24.36 -12.67 11.21
C THR A 206 -24.13 -12.81 12.72
N GLN A 207 -23.77 -14.01 13.21
CA GLN A 207 -23.39 -14.20 14.62
C GLN A 207 -22.16 -13.37 14.98
N THR A 208 -22.37 -12.35 15.81
CA THR A 208 -21.35 -11.40 16.28
C THR A 208 -20.50 -11.96 17.41
N MET A 209 -21.05 -12.85 18.23
CA MET A 209 -20.41 -13.37 19.43
C MET A 209 -20.08 -14.87 19.32
N LEU A 210 -19.01 -15.28 19.99
CA LEU A 210 -18.72 -16.70 20.22
C LEU A 210 -19.48 -17.18 21.46
N ASP A 211 -20.41 -18.11 21.29
CA ASP A 211 -21.00 -18.82 22.42
C ASP A 211 -20.11 -20.01 22.80
N CYS A 212 -19.06 -19.74 23.57
CA CYS A 212 -18.15 -20.78 24.04
C CYS A 212 -18.76 -21.75 25.06
N SER A 213 -19.99 -21.51 25.51
CA SER A 213 -20.73 -22.45 26.35
C SER A 213 -21.45 -23.52 25.51
N ALA A 214 -21.93 -23.13 24.32
CA ALA A 214 -22.60 -24.03 23.38
C ALA A 214 -21.66 -24.60 22.30
N GLN A 215 -20.61 -23.88 21.91
CA GLN A 215 -19.74 -24.21 20.77
C GLN A 215 -18.28 -24.36 21.22
N PRO A 216 -17.47 -25.20 20.54
CA PRO A 216 -16.09 -25.40 20.94
C PRO A 216 -15.28 -24.13 20.66
N CYS A 217 -14.68 -23.60 21.71
CA CYS A 217 -13.74 -22.49 21.65
C CYS A 217 -12.34 -22.93 22.08
N THR A 218 -11.35 -22.22 21.57
CA THR A 218 -9.98 -22.31 22.07
C THR A 218 -9.87 -21.64 23.44
N PRO A 219 -8.88 -22.01 24.27
CA PRO A 219 -8.41 -21.11 25.32
C PRO A 219 -7.93 -19.78 24.70
N PRO A 220 -7.76 -18.71 25.51
CA PRO A 220 -7.17 -17.47 25.06
C PRO A 220 -5.79 -17.71 24.42
N LEU A 221 -5.58 -17.12 23.24
CA LEU A 221 -4.35 -17.15 22.46
C LEU A 221 -3.88 -15.71 22.28
N THR A 222 -2.61 -15.44 22.60
CA THR A 222 -2.00 -14.12 22.41
C THR A 222 -0.79 -14.28 21.52
N GLY A 223 -0.86 -13.72 20.31
CA GLY A 223 0.23 -13.76 19.33
C GLY A 223 1.10 -12.51 19.38
N GLY A 224 2.40 -12.66 19.16
CA GLY A 224 3.32 -11.56 18.91
C GLY A 224 3.25 -11.02 17.48
N VAL A 225 4.09 -10.03 17.18
CA VAL A 225 4.17 -9.37 15.86
C VAL A 225 4.50 -10.41 14.78
N GLY A 226 3.61 -10.52 13.78
CA GLY A 226 3.75 -11.48 12.67
C GLY A 226 3.75 -12.96 13.08
N GLN A 227 3.47 -13.29 14.34
CA GLN A 227 3.54 -14.66 14.84
C GLN A 227 2.38 -15.50 14.29
N GLU A 228 2.69 -16.71 13.83
CA GLU A 228 1.68 -17.71 13.51
C GLU A 228 1.47 -18.67 14.69
N MET A 229 0.23 -18.78 15.14
CA MET A 229 -0.22 -19.69 16.19
C MET A 229 -1.09 -20.78 15.58
N SER A 230 -1.09 -21.97 16.17
CA SER A 230 -1.95 -23.07 15.75
C SER A 230 -2.94 -23.44 16.85
N ALA A 231 -4.18 -23.70 16.48
CA ALA A 231 -5.22 -24.15 17.39
C ALA A 231 -6.01 -25.29 16.76
N THR A 232 -6.52 -26.20 17.59
CA THR A 232 -7.34 -27.32 17.12
C THR A 232 -8.69 -27.33 17.82
N LEU A 233 -9.76 -27.32 17.05
CA LEU A 233 -11.13 -27.46 17.51
C LEU A 233 -11.59 -28.91 17.26
N LYS A 234 -12.05 -29.57 18.33
CA LYS A 234 -12.61 -30.93 18.31
C LYS A 234 -14.07 -30.87 18.77
N PRO A 235 -15.01 -30.41 17.91
CA PRO A 235 -16.43 -30.40 18.23
C PRO A 235 -16.96 -31.79 18.61
N THR A 236 -17.98 -31.83 19.47
CA THR A 236 -18.83 -33.02 19.63
C THR A 236 -19.80 -33.16 18.44
N LEU A 237 -20.51 -34.30 18.35
CA LEU A 237 -21.55 -34.49 17.33
C LEU A 237 -22.67 -33.45 17.41
N GLU A 238 -23.10 -33.11 18.62
CA GLU A 238 -24.12 -32.08 18.87
C GLU A 238 -23.65 -30.70 18.44
N GLN A 239 -22.44 -30.32 18.84
CA GLN A 239 -21.83 -29.05 18.45
C GLN A 239 -21.65 -28.96 16.93
N TRP A 240 -21.26 -30.05 16.29
CA TRP A 240 -21.13 -30.13 14.83
C TRP A 240 -22.47 -29.96 14.12
N ALA A 241 -23.53 -30.60 14.63
CA ALA A 241 -24.87 -30.47 14.09
C ALA A 241 -25.41 -29.04 14.24
N ALA A 242 -25.10 -28.36 15.35
CA ALA A 242 -25.56 -27.00 15.63
C ALA A 242 -24.93 -25.94 14.72
N VAL A 243 -23.67 -26.11 14.31
CA VAL A 243 -22.95 -25.13 13.47
C VAL A 243 -22.95 -25.47 11.98
N ARG A 244 -23.49 -26.63 11.61
CA ARG A 244 -23.59 -27.06 10.21
C ARG A 244 -24.57 -26.14 9.47
N PRO A 245 -24.21 -25.61 8.29
CA PRO A 245 -25.17 -24.87 7.47
C PRO A 245 -26.37 -25.75 7.11
N PRO A 246 -27.58 -25.17 6.98
CA PRO A 246 -28.74 -25.90 6.50
C PRO A 246 -28.45 -26.52 5.12
N PRO A 247 -29.06 -27.67 4.79
CA PRO A 247 -28.95 -28.24 3.45
C PRO A 247 -29.43 -27.21 2.42
N GLU A 248 -28.76 -27.17 1.26
CA GLU A 248 -29.15 -26.27 0.18
C GLU A 248 -30.60 -26.61 -0.22
N PRO A 249 -31.52 -25.62 -0.28
CA PRO A 249 -32.88 -25.88 -0.71
C PRO A 249 -32.83 -26.49 -2.12
N GLU A 250 -33.61 -27.55 -2.34
CA GLU A 250 -33.71 -28.18 -3.66
C GLU A 250 -34.06 -27.09 -4.68
N ALA A 251 -33.20 -26.90 -5.67
CA ALA A 251 -33.50 -26.01 -6.78
C ALA A 251 -34.86 -26.40 -7.36
N PRO A 252 -35.78 -25.45 -7.61
CA PRO A 252 -37.04 -25.78 -8.25
C PRO A 252 -36.73 -26.52 -9.55
N ALA A 253 -37.33 -27.69 -9.71
CA ALA A 253 -37.21 -28.47 -10.94
C ALA A 253 -37.73 -27.59 -12.09
N ASN A 254 -36.82 -27.12 -12.94
CA ASN A 254 -37.13 -26.46 -14.20
C ASN A 254 -37.50 -27.50 -15.24
#